data_AF-A0A8S2VE17-F1
#
_entry.id   AF-A0A8S2VE17-F1
#
_cell.length_a   1.000
_cell.length_b   1.000
_cell.length_c   1.000
_cell.angle_alpha   90.00
_cell.angle_beta   90.00
_cell.angle_gamma   90.00
#
_symmetry.space_group_name_H-M   'P 1'
#
loop_
_entity.id
_entity.type
_entity.pdbx_description
1 polymer ?
#
loop_
_entity_poly.entity_id
_entity_poly.type
_entity_poly.pdbx_seq_one_letter_code
_entity_poly.pdbx_strand_id
1 'polypeptide(L)'
;MNNHTDETLKKVVVSQPSSRKSRSISRYFLGNKRSSIDGTTQDNIFRCLVSVGIFDSYDLWTNVTLFRDYTTCRRLFILTTKNELIIGKYNQRQSIFKIKHRIDLNRVWLYANINDSIASEITSLNYYDHNRSLIIGWPLAENFIVEFDTKSIREIWKQRIES
;
A
#
# COMPACT_ATOMS: atom_id res chain seq x y z
N MET A 1 -38.94 37.19 22.62
CA MET A 1 -38.94 36.40 21.36
C MET A 1 -38.43 37.30 20.25
N ASN A 2 -37.31 36.91 19.60
CA ASN A 2 -36.72 37.35 18.31
C ASN A 2 -36.47 38.86 18.08
N ASN A 3 -35.46 39.36 17.37
CA ASN A 3 -34.32 38.82 16.62
C ASN A 3 -33.39 40.02 16.26
N HIS A 4 -32.24 39.71 15.65
CA HIS A 4 -31.30 40.58 14.91
C HIS A 4 -30.10 41.10 15.72
N THR A 5 -28.95 40.40 15.65
CA THR A 5 -27.82 40.64 14.72
C THR A 5 -27.35 42.08 14.67
N ASP A 6 -26.20 42.33 15.29
CA ASP A 6 -25.21 43.25 14.74
C ASP A 6 -23.81 42.67 14.94
N GLU A 7 -23.14 42.42 13.83
CA GLU A 7 -21.74 42.09 13.75
C GLU A 7 -20.92 43.32 14.17
N THR A 8 -19.93 43.15 15.04
CA THR A 8 -18.77 44.05 15.05
C THR A 8 -17.54 43.34 15.63
N LEU A 9 -16.77 42.75 14.72
CA LEU A 9 -15.31 42.81 14.67
C LEU A 9 -14.54 42.62 15.99
N LYS A 10 -14.37 41.37 16.43
CA LYS A 10 -13.22 41.00 17.26
C LYS A 10 -12.04 40.62 16.37
N LYS A 11 -11.22 41.63 16.11
CA LYS A 11 -9.88 41.54 15.51
C LYS A 11 -8.96 40.79 16.51
N VAL A 12 -8.96 39.46 16.46
CA VAL A 12 -7.95 38.65 17.18
C VAL A 12 -6.81 38.38 16.22
N VAL A 13 -5.78 39.20 16.37
CA VAL A 13 -4.45 39.00 15.80
C VAL A 13 -3.91 37.67 16.31
N VAL A 14 -3.83 36.66 15.43
CA VAL A 14 -3.02 35.48 15.70
C VAL A 14 -1.69 35.67 15.00
N SER A 15 -0.67 35.88 15.82
CA SER A 15 0.74 35.98 15.49
C SER A 15 1.21 34.84 14.59
N GLN A 16 1.97 35.19 13.54
CA GLN A 16 2.78 34.21 12.81
C GLN A 16 3.68 33.45 13.78
N PRO A 17 3.76 32.11 13.72
CA PRO A 17 4.83 31.40 14.39
C PRO A 17 6.16 31.70 13.70
N SER A 18 7.15 32.02 14.52
CA SER A 18 8.52 32.35 14.14
C SER A 18 9.24 31.21 13.42
N SER A 19 10.06 31.60 12.44
CA SER A 19 11.27 30.94 11.95
C SER A 19 11.22 29.41 11.77
N ARG A 20 11.28 29.03 10.50
CA ARG A 20 11.58 27.69 9.96
C ARG A 20 12.73 27.04 10.75
N LYS A 21 12.41 26.17 11.73
CA LYS A 21 13.39 25.27 12.32
C LYS A 21 13.86 24.31 11.22
N SER A 22 15.07 24.53 10.73
CA SER A 22 15.87 23.53 10.05
C SER A 22 15.92 22.29 10.94
N ARG A 23 15.14 21.27 10.60
CA ARG A 23 15.29 19.94 11.20
C ARG A 23 16.30 19.20 10.37
N SER A 24 17.52 19.15 10.90
CA SER A 24 18.54 18.17 10.52
C SER A 24 17.90 16.78 10.47
N ILE A 25 17.78 16.21 9.28
CA ILE A 25 17.51 14.78 9.12
C ILE A 25 18.79 14.07 9.52
N SER A 26 18.89 13.70 10.79
CA SER A 26 19.95 12.83 11.30
C SER A 26 19.33 11.58 11.89
N ARG A 27 19.38 10.53 11.07
CA ARG A 27 19.95 9.23 11.42
C ARG A 27 19.25 8.37 12.48
N TYR A 28 17.92 8.19 12.41
CA TYR A 28 17.23 7.04 13.02
C TYR A 28 15.95 6.65 12.25
N PHE A 29 16.09 5.98 11.11
CA PHE A 29 15.04 5.09 10.55
C PHE A 29 15.48 3.63 10.70
N LEU A 30 15.94 3.27 11.90
CA LEU A 30 16.00 1.89 12.34
C LEU A 30 14.75 1.64 13.19
N GLY A 31 13.89 0.75 12.69
CA GLY A 31 13.02 -0.06 13.53
C GLY A 31 11.99 0.68 14.38
N ASN A 32 10.97 1.25 13.74
CA ASN A 32 9.63 0.95 14.23
C ASN A 32 8.95 0.16 13.13
N LYS A 33 8.82 -1.16 13.34
CA LYS A 33 7.80 -1.97 12.66
C LYS A 33 6.51 -1.16 12.78
N ARG A 34 6.08 -0.50 11.70
CA ARG A 34 4.73 0.06 11.64
C ARG A 34 3.84 -1.09 12.05
N SER A 35 3.11 -0.88 13.15
CA SER A 35 2.20 -1.85 13.74
C SER A 35 1.51 -2.56 12.61
N SER A 36 1.87 -3.83 12.49
CA SER A 36 1.47 -4.62 11.37
C SER A 36 -0.04 -4.75 11.49
N ILE A 37 -0.76 -4.31 10.46
CA ILE A 37 -2.16 -4.65 10.32
C ILE A 37 -2.16 -6.11 9.84
N ASP A 38 -1.59 -7.01 10.63
CA ASP A 38 -1.56 -8.46 10.40
C ASP A 38 -2.86 -9.09 10.92
N GLY A 39 -3.80 -8.28 11.43
CA GLY A 39 -5.09 -8.69 11.98
C GLY A 39 -6.29 -8.38 11.07
N THR A 40 -6.14 -8.41 9.74
CA THR A 40 -7.33 -8.39 8.88
C THR A 40 -8.05 -9.74 8.95
N THR A 41 -9.06 -9.81 9.81
CA THR A 41 -10.05 -10.91 9.82
C THR A 41 -10.78 -10.99 8.48
N GLN A 42 -11.39 -12.14 8.16
CA GLN A 42 -12.22 -12.31 6.95
C GLN A 42 -13.32 -11.21 6.83
N ASP A 43 -13.82 -10.71 7.95
CA ASP A 43 -14.79 -9.61 7.97
C ASP A 43 -14.22 -8.30 7.41
N ASN A 44 -12.93 -8.04 7.61
CA ASN A 44 -12.27 -6.83 7.12
C ASN A 44 -12.03 -6.88 5.61
N ILE A 45 -11.78 -8.06 5.02
CA ILE A 45 -11.69 -8.21 3.56
C ILE A 45 -13.07 -8.10 2.92
N PHE A 46 -14.12 -8.66 3.52
CA PHE A 46 -15.49 -8.49 3.02
C PHE A 46 -15.92 -7.02 3.00
N ARG A 47 -15.66 -6.29 4.09
CA ARG A 47 -15.88 -4.83 4.14
C ARG A 47 -15.03 -4.07 3.12
N CYS A 48 -13.78 -4.51 2.89
CA CYS A 48 -12.93 -3.96 1.85
C CYS A 48 -13.59 -4.13 0.48
N LEU A 49 -13.90 -5.36 0.09
CA LEU A 49 -14.53 -5.74 -1.17
C LEU A 49 -15.80 -4.93 -1.44
N VAL A 50 -16.69 -4.83 -0.45
CA VAL A 50 -17.86 -3.95 -0.47
C VAL A 50 -17.49 -2.49 -0.70
N SER A 51 -16.51 -1.95 0.05
CA SER A 51 -16.10 -0.54 -0.07
C SER A 51 -15.48 -0.18 -1.42
N VAL A 52 -14.96 -1.17 -2.15
CA VAL A 52 -14.33 -0.98 -3.46
C VAL A 52 -15.22 -1.43 -4.63
N GLY A 53 -16.46 -1.81 -4.36
CA GLY A 53 -17.43 -2.20 -5.38
C GLY A 53 -17.17 -3.58 -6.00
N ILE A 54 -16.45 -4.46 -5.30
CA ILE A 54 -16.21 -5.85 -5.71
C ILE A 54 -17.07 -6.71 -4.79
N PHE A 55 -18.22 -7.18 -5.25
CA PHE A 55 -19.17 -7.83 -4.35
C PHE A 55 -19.09 -9.36 -4.36
N ASP A 56 -18.77 -9.98 -5.50
CA ASP A 56 -19.16 -11.39 -5.66
C ASP A 56 -18.03 -12.37 -6.02
N SER A 57 -16.77 -11.96 -6.13
CA SER A 57 -15.70 -12.97 -6.23
C SER A 57 -14.27 -12.44 -6.18
N TYR A 58 -13.54 -12.93 -5.18
CA TYR A 58 -12.09 -12.95 -5.17
C TYR A 58 -11.63 -14.41 -5.13
N ASP A 59 -10.57 -14.72 -5.86
CA ASP A 59 -9.91 -16.03 -5.80
C ASP A 59 -8.94 -16.09 -4.62
N LEU A 60 -8.16 -15.01 -4.47
CA LEU A 60 -7.03 -14.94 -3.57
C LEU A 60 -6.84 -13.51 -3.09
N TRP A 61 -6.44 -13.32 -1.84
CA TRP A 61 -6.01 -12.02 -1.35
C TRP A 61 -4.87 -12.18 -0.35
N THR A 62 -4.05 -11.15 -0.22
CA THR A 62 -3.01 -11.09 0.80
C THR A 62 -2.55 -9.65 1.03
N ASN A 63 -2.04 -9.36 2.22
CA ASN A 63 -1.31 -8.12 2.43
C ASN A 63 0.14 -8.31 1.97
N VAL A 64 0.68 -7.30 1.30
CA VAL A 64 2.07 -7.30 0.83
C VAL A 64 2.75 -6.01 1.23
N THR A 65 4.08 -6.07 1.30
CA THR A 65 4.92 -4.88 1.36
C THR A 65 5.51 -4.63 -0.02
N LEU A 66 5.23 -3.46 -0.59
CA LEU A 66 5.83 -3.00 -1.84
C LEU A 66 7.06 -2.15 -1.55
N PHE A 67 8.15 -2.42 -2.28
CA PHE A 67 9.37 -1.63 -2.29
C PHE A 67 9.60 -1.07 -3.69
N ARG A 68 9.86 0.24 -3.74
CA ARG A 68 10.28 0.94 -4.95
C ARG A 68 10.96 2.24 -4.60
N ASP A 69 12.04 2.55 -5.30
CA ASP A 69 12.93 3.68 -5.06
C ASP A 69 13.37 3.70 -3.58
N TYR A 70 13.05 4.79 -2.88
CA TYR A 70 13.28 4.99 -1.44
C TYR A 70 12.01 4.78 -0.60
N THR A 71 10.95 4.20 -1.18
CA THR A 71 9.63 4.10 -0.54
C THR A 71 9.24 2.67 -0.24
N THR A 72 8.66 2.47 0.95
CA THR A 72 7.96 1.22 1.29
C THR A 72 6.53 1.50 1.65
N CYS A 73 5.64 0.61 1.20
CA CYS A 73 4.24 0.73 1.57
C CYS A 73 3.52 -0.62 1.62
N ARG A 74 2.66 -0.78 2.63
CA ARG A 74 1.74 -1.91 2.72
C ARG A 74 0.59 -1.72 1.74
N ARG A 75 0.23 -2.79 1.04
CA ARG A 75 -0.92 -2.86 0.13
C ARG A 75 -1.66 -4.16 0.34
N LEU A 76 -2.95 -4.12 0.04
CA LEU A 76 -3.76 -5.32 -0.07
C LEU A 76 -3.77 -5.72 -1.55
N PHE A 77 -3.32 -6.93 -1.84
CA PHE A 77 -3.45 -7.54 -3.16
C PHE A 77 -4.67 -8.43 -3.16
N ILE A 78 -5.48 -8.32 -4.20
CA ILE A 78 -6.68 -9.14 -4.42
C ILE A 78 -6.65 -9.61 -5.86
N LEU A 79 -6.69 -10.92 -6.05
CA LEU A 79 -6.95 -11.51 -7.35
C LEU A 79 -8.44 -11.83 -7.44
N THR A 80 -9.07 -11.35 -8.50
CA THR A 80 -10.50 -11.62 -8.77
C THR A 80 -10.65 -12.86 -9.66
N THR A 81 -11.81 -13.51 -9.59
CA THR A 81 -12.21 -14.58 -10.53
C THR A 81 -12.22 -14.12 -11.99
N LYS A 82 -12.32 -12.80 -12.23
CA LYS A 82 -12.30 -12.19 -13.56
C LYS A 82 -10.89 -11.95 -14.10
N ASN A 83 -9.88 -12.57 -13.47
CA ASN A 83 -8.48 -12.42 -13.85
C ASN A 83 -7.97 -10.98 -13.75
N GLU A 84 -8.46 -10.22 -12.76
CA GLU A 84 -7.95 -8.88 -12.44
C GLU A 84 -7.16 -8.90 -11.14
N LEU A 85 -5.97 -8.29 -11.14
CA LEU A 85 -5.22 -7.91 -9.96
C LEU A 85 -5.66 -6.53 -9.47
N ILE A 86 -6.12 -6.48 -8.23
CA ILE A 86 -6.56 -5.27 -7.56
C ILE A 86 -5.61 -4.96 -6.42
N ILE A 87 -5.07 -3.74 -6.43
CA ILE A 87 -4.14 -3.24 -5.43
C ILE A 87 -4.85 -2.18 -4.61
N GLY A 88 -5.18 -2.53 -3.36
CA GLY A 88 -5.84 -1.68 -2.39
C GLY A 88 -4.87 -0.96 -1.46
N LYS A 89 -5.23 0.26 -1.07
CA LYS A 89 -4.59 1.02 0.03
C LYS A 89 -5.59 1.22 1.15
N TYR A 90 -5.23 0.81 2.36
CA TYR A 90 -6.01 1.11 3.55
C TYR A 90 -5.89 2.60 3.92
N ASN A 91 -7.02 3.28 4.10
CA ASN A 91 -7.09 4.63 4.60
C ASN A 91 -7.49 4.61 6.09
N GLN A 92 -6.48 4.72 6.96
CA GLN A 92 -6.67 4.68 8.41
C GLN A 92 -7.66 5.72 8.94
N ARG A 93 -7.73 6.92 8.33
CA ARG A 93 -8.63 7.99 8.82
C ARG A 93 -10.11 7.68 8.61
N GLN A 94 -10.41 6.96 7.53
CA GLN A 94 -11.79 6.65 7.12
C GLN A 94 -12.14 5.20 7.42
N SER A 95 -11.17 4.38 7.85
CA SER A 95 -11.31 2.94 8.02
C SER A 95 -11.88 2.23 6.78
N ILE A 96 -11.52 2.73 5.58
CA ILE A 96 -11.94 2.17 4.29
C ILE A 96 -10.72 1.80 3.44
N PHE A 97 -10.90 0.89 2.50
CA PHE A 97 -9.93 0.62 1.46
C PHE A 97 -10.23 1.44 0.21
N LYS A 98 -9.18 1.90 -0.47
CA LYS A 98 -9.28 2.57 -1.78
C LYS A 98 -8.51 1.77 -2.81
N ILE A 99 -9.12 1.53 -3.97
CA ILE A 99 -8.41 0.97 -5.12
C ILE A 99 -7.34 1.97 -5.54
N LYS A 100 -6.10 1.48 -5.66
CA LYS A 100 -5.00 2.22 -6.29
C LYS A 100 -4.81 1.78 -7.73
N HIS A 101 -4.87 0.48 -7.97
CA HIS A 101 -4.78 -0.09 -9.31
C HIS A 101 -5.79 -1.22 -9.45
N ARG A 102 -6.37 -1.32 -10.65
CA ARG A 102 -7.08 -2.48 -11.16
C ARG A 102 -6.44 -2.81 -12.50
N ILE A 103 -5.89 -4.00 -12.61
CA ILE A 103 -5.02 -4.40 -13.71
C ILE A 103 -5.51 -5.76 -14.18
N ASP A 104 -5.67 -5.92 -15.49
CA ASP A 104 -5.86 -7.24 -16.09
C ASP A 104 -4.59 -8.09 -15.86
N LEU A 105 -4.74 -9.28 -15.30
CA LEU A 105 -3.62 -10.14 -14.94
C LEU A 105 -2.75 -10.50 -16.17
N ASN A 106 -3.33 -10.55 -17.38
CA ASN A 106 -2.60 -10.80 -18.62
C ASN A 106 -1.56 -9.70 -18.95
N ARG A 107 -1.66 -8.55 -18.29
CA ARG A 107 -0.75 -7.42 -18.46
C ARG A 107 0.27 -7.33 -17.32
N VAL A 108 0.17 -8.18 -16.32
CA VAL A 108 1.12 -8.28 -15.22
C VAL A 108 2.27 -9.18 -15.67
N TRP A 109 3.50 -8.81 -15.32
CA TRP A 109 4.67 -9.67 -15.48
C TRP A 109 5.36 -9.88 -14.14
N LEU A 110 6.08 -10.99 -14.05
CA LEU A 110 6.64 -11.48 -12.81
C LEU A 110 8.08 -11.94 -13.01
N TYR A 111 8.97 -11.57 -12.08
CA TYR A 111 10.30 -12.14 -11.97
C TYR A 111 10.47 -12.77 -10.59
N ALA A 112 10.64 -14.09 -10.56
CA ALA A 112 10.76 -14.84 -9.31
C ALA A 112 12.18 -14.82 -8.71
N ASN A 113 13.20 -14.64 -9.55
CA ASN A 113 14.58 -14.62 -9.12
C ASN A 113 15.01 -13.19 -8.84
N ILE A 114 15.13 -12.85 -7.56
CA ILE A 114 15.64 -11.56 -7.12
C ILE A 114 17.13 -11.74 -6.83
N ASN A 115 17.96 -11.01 -7.57
CA ASN A 115 19.36 -10.81 -7.23
C ASN A 115 19.59 -9.34 -6.89
N ASP A 116 20.74 -9.04 -6.28
CA ASP A 116 21.05 -7.68 -5.82
C ASP A 116 21.10 -6.66 -6.96
N SER A 117 21.49 -7.07 -8.17
CA SER A 117 21.50 -6.19 -9.34
C SER A 117 20.10 -5.69 -9.68
N ILE A 118 19.16 -6.60 -9.90
CA ILE A 118 17.77 -6.24 -10.26
C ILE A 118 17.10 -5.51 -9.11
N ALA A 119 17.37 -5.92 -7.86
CA ALA A 119 16.83 -5.24 -6.70
C ALA A 119 17.31 -3.78 -6.62
N SER A 120 18.60 -3.54 -6.89
CA SER A 120 19.18 -2.19 -6.89
C SER A 120 18.64 -1.28 -7.99
N GLU A 121 18.18 -1.85 -9.11
CA GLU A 121 17.49 -1.11 -10.17
C GLU A 121 16.09 -0.64 -9.73
N ILE A 122 15.42 -1.41 -8.85
CA ILE A 122 14.05 -1.13 -8.42
C ILE A 122 14.03 -0.27 -7.14
N THR A 123 14.98 -0.48 -6.24
CA THR A 123 14.99 0.18 -4.93
C THR A 123 16.41 0.34 -4.40
N SER A 124 16.64 1.44 -3.69
CA SER A 124 17.88 1.67 -2.94
C SER A 124 17.80 1.12 -1.51
N LEU A 125 16.72 0.39 -1.16
CA LEU A 125 16.49 -0.16 0.17
C LEU A 125 16.99 -1.60 0.23
N ASN A 126 17.88 -1.88 1.18
CA ASN A 126 18.52 -3.20 1.29
C ASN A 126 17.80 -4.16 2.24
N TYR A 127 16.55 -3.86 2.65
CA TYR A 127 15.82 -4.68 3.62
C TYR A 127 14.57 -5.30 2.96
N TYR A 128 14.70 -6.52 2.49
CA TYR A 128 13.58 -7.39 2.12
C TYR A 128 14.04 -8.85 2.20
N ASP A 129 13.11 -9.76 2.46
CA ASP A 129 13.38 -11.19 2.49
C ASP A 129 13.25 -11.77 1.08
N HIS A 130 14.38 -12.14 0.49
CA HIS A 130 14.48 -12.74 -0.83
C HIS A 130 13.57 -13.98 -0.98
N ASN A 131 13.41 -14.79 0.07
CA ASN A 131 12.61 -16.02 0.01
C ASN A 131 11.11 -15.75 0.02
N ARG A 132 10.70 -14.58 0.48
CA ARG A 132 9.29 -14.16 0.55
C ARG A 132 8.95 -13.12 -0.50
N SER A 133 9.87 -12.79 -1.40
CA SER A 133 9.71 -11.71 -2.36
C SER A 133 9.61 -12.20 -3.81
N LEU A 134 8.88 -11.43 -4.61
CA LEU A 134 8.81 -11.51 -6.08
C LEU A 134 8.95 -10.09 -6.64
N ILE A 135 9.38 -9.96 -7.89
CA ILE A 135 9.20 -8.70 -8.61
C ILE A 135 7.93 -8.82 -9.42
N ILE A 136 7.03 -7.85 -9.27
CA ILE A 136 5.78 -7.77 -10.01
C ILE A 136 5.73 -6.40 -10.68
N GLY A 137 5.46 -6.36 -11.98
CA GLY A 137 5.27 -5.13 -12.74
C GLY A 137 3.96 -5.16 -13.53
N TRP A 138 3.44 -3.98 -13.89
CA TRP A 138 2.23 -3.82 -14.68
C TRP A 138 2.28 -2.52 -15.51
N PRO A 139 1.37 -2.32 -16.48
CA PRO A 139 1.40 -1.11 -17.30
C PRO A 139 1.17 0.14 -16.44
N LEU A 140 1.86 1.24 -16.78
CA LEU A 140 1.81 2.53 -16.06
C LEU A 140 2.51 2.57 -14.70
N ALA A 141 2.95 1.44 -14.15
CA ALA A 141 3.86 1.42 -13.01
C ALA A 141 4.94 0.35 -13.21
N GLU A 142 6.20 0.78 -13.31
CA GLU A 142 7.34 -0.15 -13.41
C GLU A 142 7.38 -1.17 -12.27
N ASN A 143 8.40 -2.03 -12.31
CA ASN A 143 8.65 -3.10 -11.36
C ASN A 143 8.58 -2.65 -9.88
N PHE A 144 7.95 -3.48 -9.06
CA PHE A 144 8.01 -3.41 -7.60
C PHE A 144 8.61 -4.71 -7.08
N ILE A 145 9.44 -4.62 -6.04
CA ILE A 145 9.68 -5.78 -5.18
C ILE A 145 8.45 -5.90 -4.27
N VAL A 146 7.86 -7.08 -4.26
CA VAL A 146 6.66 -7.43 -3.50
C VAL A 146 7.03 -8.50 -2.51
N GLU A 147 7.10 -8.14 -1.23
CA GLU A 147 7.32 -9.09 -0.13
C GLU A 147 5.98 -9.54 0.45
N PHE A 148 5.78 -10.85 0.50
CA PHE A 148 4.64 -11.53 1.09
C PHE A 148 4.90 -11.88 2.55
N ASP A 149 3.83 -12.14 3.31
CA ASP A 149 3.96 -12.49 4.72
C ASP A 149 4.76 -13.78 4.93
N THR A 150 4.56 -14.80 4.08
CA THR A 150 5.28 -16.07 4.14
C THR A 150 5.74 -16.55 2.76
N LYS A 151 6.74 -17.46 2.76
CA LYS A 151 7.19 -18.13 1.54
C LYS A 151 6.06 -18.95 0.88
N SER A 152 5.21 -19.60 1.67
CA SER A 152 4.09 -20.38 1.13
C SER A 152 3.08 -19.51 0.38
N ILE A 153 2.72 -18.35 0.94
CA ILE A 153 1.85 -17.38 0.26
C ILE A 153 2.51 -16.88 -1.03
N ARG A 154 3.81 -16.58 -0.98
CA ARG A 154 4.60 -16.19 -2.15
C ARG A 154 4.53 -17.22 -3.28
N GLU A 155 4.66 -18.51 -2.97
CA GLU A 155 4.54 -19.57 -4.00
C GLU A 155 3.12 -19.68 -4.58
N ILE A 156 2.07 -19.58 -3.75
CA ILE A 156 0.68 -19.62 -4.23
C ILE A 156 0.42 -18.46 -5.19
N TRP A 157 0.85 -17.25 -4.83
CA TRP A 157 0.71 -16.06 -5.68
C TRP A 157 1.52 -16.17 -6.96
N LYS A 158 2.75 -16.66 -6.88
CA LYS A 158 3.58 -16.93 -8.06
C LYS A 158 2.85 -17.85 -9.05
N GLN A 159 2.41 -19.02 -8.59
CA GLN A 159 1.71 -19.99 -9.42
C GLN A 159 0.45 -19.42 -10.06
N ARG A 160 -0.30 -18.62 -9.31
CA ARG A 160 -1.57 -18.06 -9.80
C ARG A 160 -1.39 -16.90 -10.79
N ILE A 161 -0.31 -16.15 -10.69
CA ILE A 161 0.03 -15.11 -11.68
C ILE A 161 0.60 -15.73 -12.97
N GLU A 162 1.33 -16.85 -12.85
CA GLU A 162 1.92 -17.55 -14.00
C GLU A 162 0.93 -18.45 -14.78
N SER A 163 -0.22 -18.79 -14.19
CA SER A 163 -1.28 -19.63 -14.80
C SER A 163 -2.22 -18.85 -15.70
#